data_AF-F3GDJ1-F1
#
_entry.id   AF-F3GDJ1-F1
#
_cell.length_a   1.000
_cell.length_b   1.000
_cell.length_c   1.000
_cell.angle_alpha   90.00
_cell.angle_beta   90.00
_cell.angle_gamma   90.00
#
_symmetry.space_group_name_H-M   'P 1'
#
loop_
_entity.id
_entity.type
_entity.pdbx_description
1 polymer ?
#
loop_
_entity_poly.entity_id
_entity_poly.type
_entity_poly.pdbx_seq_one_letter_code
_entity_poly.pdbx_strand_id
1 'polypeptide(L)' 'MPSALLSGRLRELESIPLPLTVRRQISVVARPASLLSNAANAVVQALKKPPASNTRPD' A
#
# COMPACT_ATOMS: atom_id res chain seq x y z
N MET A 1 3.05 -2.65 1.05
CA MET A 1 2.44 -1.62 1.91
C MET A 1 3.51 -0.99 2.79
N PRO A 2 3.49 0.32 3.08
CA PRO A 2 4.48 0.97 3.96
C PRO A 2 4.58 0.35 5.35
N SER A 3 3.49 -0.29 5.82
CA SER A 3 3.48 -1.09 7.05
C SER A 3 4.48 -2.25 7.05
N ALA A 4 4.87 -2.77 5.87
CA ALA A 4 5.90 -3.80 5.75
C ALA A 4 7.29 -3.26 6.12
N LEU A 5 7.51 -1.94 6.10
CA LEU A 5 8.75 -1.33 6.60
C LEU A 5 8.83 -1.32 8.13
N LEU A 6 7.73 -1.64 8.82
CA LEU A 6 7.66 -1.75 10.28
C LEU A 6 7.82 -3.21 10.76
N SER A 7 8.24 -4.11 9.86
CA SER A 7 8.42 -5.54 10.14
C SER A 7 9.35 -5.74 11.33
N GLY A 8 8.85 -6.41 12.38
CA GLY A 8 9.58 -6.70 13.61
C GLY A 8 9.17 -5.84 14.81
N ARG A 9 8.78 -4.58 14.60
CA ARG A 9 8.38 -3.67 15.71
C ARG A 9 6.87 -3.46 15.85
N LEU A 10 6.06 -3.94 14.91
CA LEU A 10 4.60 -3.78 14.97
C LEU A 10 3.93 -4.39 16.22
N ARG A 11 4.56 -5.36 16.90
CA ARG A 11 4.04 -5.90 18.16
C ARG A 11 4.34 -5.01 19.38
N GLU A 12 5.33 -4.12 19.24
CA GLU A 12 5.80 -3.21 20.29
C GLU A 12 5.25 -1.79 20.11
N LEU A 13 4.70 -1.47 18.94
CA LEU A 13 4.09 -0.17 18.65
C LEU A 13 2.55 -0.25 18.71
N GLU A 14 1.97 0.60 19.53
CA GLU A 14 0.54 0.86 19.53
C GLU A 14 0.18 1.85 18.41
N SER A 15 -0.84 1.52 17.62
CA SER A 15 -1.39 2.44 16.62
C SER A 15 -2.44 3.33 17.26
N ILE A 16 -2.11 4.61 17.47
CA ILE A 16 -3.09 5.60 17.96
C ILE A 16 -3.87 6.17 16.76
N PRO A 17 -5.22 6.12 16.77
CA PRO A 17 -6.01 6.69 15.71
C PRO A 17 -5.85 8.22 15.67
N LEU A 18 -5.76 8.79 14.47
CA LEU A 18 -5.79 10.24 14.32
C LEU A 18 -7.18 10.77 14.71
N PRO A 19 -7.30 11.97 15.31
CA PRO A 19 -8.58 12.56 15.68
C PRO A 19 -9.55 12.80 14.50
N LEU A 20 -9.02 12.74 13.27
CA LEU A 20 -9.76 12.94 12.03
C LEU A 20 -9.32 11.91 10.99
N THR A 21 -10.25 11.48 10.14
CA THR A 21 -9.95 10.61 9.00
C THR A 21 -9.11 11.36 7.98
N VAL A 22 -7.87 10.91 7.78
CA VAL A 22 -7.00 11.46 6.74
C VAL A 22 -7.16 10.65 5.45
N ARG A 23 -7.71 11.28 4.41
CA ARG A 23 -7.78 10.67 3.07
C ARG A 23 -6.40 10.71 2.43
N ARG A 24 -5.83 9.55 2.15
CA ARG A 24 -4.56 9.42 1.41
C ARG A 24 -4.84 9.19 -0.06
N GLN A 25 -4.21 9.99 -0.93
CA GLN A 25 -4.20 9.76 -2.37
C GLN A 25 -2.77 9.46 -2.78
N ILE A 26 -2.52 8.24 -3.24
CA ILE A 26 -1.21 7.79 -3.69
C ILE A 26 -1.27 7.63 -5.20
N SER A 27 -0.44 8.39 -5.91
CA SER A 27 -0.31 8.32 -7.36
C SER A 27 0.92 7.49 -7.73
N VAL A 28 0.81 6.69 -8.79
CA VAL A 28 1.91 5.91 -9.36
C VAL A 28 2.30 6.55 -10.68
N VAL A 29 3.59 6.86 -10.84
CA VAL A 29 4.15 7.47 -12.07
C VAL A 29 5.20 6.53 -12.64
N ALA A 30 5.15 6.32 -13.96
CA ALA A 30 6.14 5.55 -14.70
C ALA A 30 6.55 6.31 -15.98
N ARG A 31 7.75 6.03 -16.49
CA ARG A 31 8.18 6.57 -17.80
C ARG A 31 7.28 5.98 -18.90
N PRO A 32 6.90 6.74 -19.94
CA PRO A 32 6.00 6.25 -20.98
C PRO A 32 6.46 4.93 -21.63
N ALA A 33 7.75 4.82 -21.93
CA ALA A 33 8.32 3.60 -22.51
C ALA A 33 8.18 2.36 -21.60
N SER A 34 8.22 2.55 -20.28
CA SER A 34 8.08 1.44 -19.33
C SER A 34 6.66 0.86 -19.34
N LEU A 35 5.62 1.65 -19.61
CA LEU A 35 4.22 1.19 -19.64
C LEU A 35 3.89 0.25 -20.80
N LEU A 36 4.76 0.20 -21.82
CA LEU A 36 4.63 -0.74 -22.93
C LEU A 36 5.01 -2.17 -22.53
N SER A 37 5.68 -2.35 -21.39
CA SER A 37 6.07 -3.66 -20.89
C SER A 37 4.94 -4.33 -20.11
N ASN A 38 4.71 -5.62 -20.39
CA ASN A 38 3.80 -6.47 -19.62
C ASN A 38 4.14 -6.49 -18.13
N ALA A 39 5.43 -6.44 -17.77
CA ALA A 39 5.86 -6.41 -16.38
C ALA A 39 5.40 -5.13 -15.67
N ALA A 40 5.50 -3.97 -16.33
CA ALA A 40 5.04 -2.70 -15.75
C ALA A 40 3.52 -2.70 -15.56
N ASN A 41 2.77 -3.25 -16.52
CA ASN A 41 1.32 -3.37 -16.40
C ASN A 41 0.91 -4.27 -15.23
N ALA A 42 1.60 -5.40 -15.03
CA ALA A 42 1.38 -6.28 -13.87
C ALA A 42 1.63 -5.56 -12.53
N VAL A 43 2.71 -4.77 -12.45
CA VAL A 43 3.01 -3.97 -11.25
C VAL A 43 1.93 -2.91 -11.00
N VAL A 44 1.51 -2.17 -12.03
CA VAL A 44 0.44 -1.16 -11.90
C VAL A 44 -0.87 -1.80 -11.43
N GLN A 45 -1.22 -2.96 -11.97
CA GLN A 45 -2.41 -3.71 -11.52
C GLN A 45 -2.29 -4.16 -10.06
N ALA A 46 -1.12 -4.68 -9.66
CA ALA A 46 -0.86 -5.06 -8.28
C ALA A 46 -0.94 -3.88 -7.30
N LEU A 47 -0.46 -2.70 -7.70
CA LEU A 47 -0.50 -1.46 -6.90
C LEU A 47 -1.90 -0.84 -6.81
N LYS A 48 -2.75 -1.04 -7.84
CA LYS A 48 -4.16 -0.60 -7.82
C LYS A 48 -5.02 -1.42 -6.87
N LYS A 49 -4.66 -2.68 -6.63
CA LYS A 49 -5.42 -3.54 -5.71
C LYS A 49 -5.34 -2.92 -4.31
N PRO A 50 -6.47 -2.54 -3.68
CA PRO A 50 -6.44 -2.12 -2.30
C PRO A 50 -5.81 -3.25 -1.49
N PRO A 51 -4.94 -2.94 -0.50
CA PRO A 51 -4.44 -3.97 0.38
C PRO A 51 -5.65 -4.71 0.93
N ALA A 52 -5.64 -6.05 0.87
CA ALA A 52 -6.60 -6.83 1.62
C ALA A 52 -6.55 -6.25 3.04
N SER A 53 -7.65 -5.66 3.49
CA SER A 53 -7.77 -5.27 4.88
C SER A 53 -7.45 -6.54 5.65
N ASN A 54 -6.41 -6.51 6.49
CA ASN A 54 -6.19 -7.56 7.47
C ASN A 54 -7.32 -7.46 8.50
N THR A 55 -8.56 -7.71 8.08
CA THR A 55 -9.67 -8.08 8.96
C THR A 55 -9.33 -9.47 9.43
N ARG A 56 -8.65 -9.53 10.56
CA ARG A 56 -8.53 -10.74 11.36
C ARG A 56 -9.98 -11.19 11.69
N PRO A 57 -10.41 -12.40 11.33
CA PRO A 57 -11.64 -12.94 11.88
C PRO A 57 -11.40 -13.22 13.36
N ASP A 58 -12.34 -12.78 14.19
CA ASP A 58 -12.43 -13.13 15.62
C ASP A 58 -12.71 -14.63 15.80
#